data_AF-A0A7X7EZF7-F1
#
_entry.id   AF-A0A7X7EZF7-F1
#
_cell.length_a   1.000
_cell.length_b   1.000
_cell.length_c   1.000
_cell.angle_alpha   90.00
_cell.angle_beta   90.00
_cell.angle_gamma   90.00
#
_symmetry.space_group_name_H-M   'P 1'
#
loop_
_entity.id
_entity.type
_entity.pdbx_description
1 polymer ?
#
loop_
_entity_poly.entity_id
_entity_poly.type
_entity_poly.pdbx_seq_one_letter_code
_entity_poly.pdbx_strand_id
1 'polypeptide(L)'
;NKLTIGEVRVVAPVATSGNYIGGVTATATSTHSSSLTYSTNYLVGNTGMTDQHGPVGQSTAKSIANAGLWMNPDLGTNGFIDQAVTFDLGGTHSVSSMAIWNHNQSTWSTSSLSYTDLTTRGIKEALIEYSQDGGNTFVALADTNGAAAGNYTIAKASTGSGNAPIQNSRQLSINLAGLAADFIRITVKGNHGDTKYAGLSEVRFYGSSLIPTVPGDTNGDGIVDGTDSQVLAGYWGASVTTNNASKGDFNGDGTVNAADAAILAAHWGDHRYGNANSAAAGGEAAAAVPEPSVVTMLAALMLLAHGRRRRSTNA
;
A
#
# COMPACT_ATOMS: atom_id res chain seq x y z
N ASN A 1 11.68 -41.74 -5.52
CA ASN A 1 11.64 -40.27 -5.46
C ASN A 1 10.85 -39.81 -4.25
N LYS A 2 11.54 -39.45 -3.16
CA LYS A 2 10.91 -38.75 -2.03
C LYS A 2 10.85 -37.26 -2.39
N LEU A 3 9.65 -36.71 -2.49
CA LEU A 3 9.44 -35.28 -2.63
C LEU A 3 10.05 -34.58 -1.41
N THR A 4 10.98 -33.63 -1.62
CA THR A 4 11.55 -32.81 -0.55
C THR A 4 10.93 -31.41 -0.71
N ILE A 5 10.11 -31.01 0.25
CA ILE A 5 9.49 -29.68 0.27
C ILE A 5 10.51 -28.72 0.89
N GLY A 6 11.02 -27.78 0.10
CA GLY A 6 12.11 -26.87 0.50
C GLY A 6 11.66 -25.66 1.33
N GLU A 7 10.40 -25.24 1.22
CA GLU A 7 9.82 -24.18 2.03
C GLU A 7 8.28 -24.23 1.92
N VAL A 8 7.57 -24.16 3.04
CA VAL A 8 6.13 -23.90 3.06
C VAL A 8 5.97 -22.45 3.49
N ARG A 9 5.77 -21.55 2.52
CA ARG A 9 5.31 -20.20 2.81
C ARG A 9 3.80 -20.21 2.86
N VAL A 10 3.25 -20.22 4.07
CA VAL A 10 1.86 -19.86 4.28
C VAL A 10 1.78 -18.34 4.18
N VAL A 11 1.44 -17.83 3.00
CA VAL A 11 1.03 -16.42 2.85
C VAL A 11 -0.44 -16.35 3.26
N ALA A 12 -0.70 -16.54 4.56
CA ALA A 12 -1.99 -16.16 5.10
C ALA A 12 -1.94 -14.65 5.33
N PRO A 13 -2.87 -13.86 4.78
CA PRO A 13 -3.02 -12.47 5.19
C PRO A 13 -3.18 -12.46 6.71
N VAL A 14 -2.46 -11.55 7.39
CA VAL A 14 -2.63 -11.34 8.84
C VAL A 14 -4.12 -11.13 9.08
N ALA A 15 -4.72 -11.94 9.96
CA ALA A 15 -6.14 -11.81 10.27
C ALA A 15 -6.42 -10.36 10.66
N THR A 16 -7.40 -9.71 10.02
CA THR A 16 -7.79 -8.34 10.32
C THR A 16 -9.09 -8.32 11.10
N SER A 17 -9.27 -7.29 11.93
CA SER A 17 -10.50 -7.09 12.70
C SER A 17 -11.46 -6.18 11.94
N GLY A 18 -12.65 -6.70 11.62
CA GLY A 18 -13.74 -5.92 11.02
C GLY A 18 -13.33 -5.28 9.69
N ASN A 19 -13.53 -3.97 9.59
CA ASN A 19 -13.27 -3.19 8.37
C ASN A 19 -11.87 -2.56 8.35
N TYR A 20 -10.88 -3.12 9.04
CA TYR A 20 -9.52 -2.57 9.05
C TYR A 20 -8.90 -2.59 7.63
N ILE A 21 -8.36 -1.46 7.19
CA ILE A 21 -7.65 -1.34 5.91
C ILE A 21 -6.19 -1.72 6.16
N GLY A 22 -5.78 -2.89 5.67
CA GLY A 22 -4.39 -3.34 5.67
C GLY A 22 -3.61 -2.82 4.46
N GLY A 23 -2.30 -3.08 4.41
CA GLY A 23 -1.46 -2.72 3.25
C GLY A 23 -1.14 -1.22 3.11
N VAL A 24 -1.61 -0.38 4.03
CA VAL A 24 -1.34 1.06 4.04
C VAL A 24 0.16 1.31 4.15
N THR A 25 0.67 2.23 3.33
CA THR A 25 2.06 2.71 3.43
C THR A 25 2.11 4.17 3.86
N ALA A 26 3.24 4.60 4.45
CA ALA A 26 3.39 5.96 4.96
C ALA A 26 4.71 6.58 4.48
N THR A 27 4.62 7.79 3.93
CA THR A 27 5.76 8.61 3.51
C THR A 27 5.70 9.97 4.20
N ALA A 28 6.80 10.40 4.82
CA ALA A 28 6.86 11.68 5.52
C ALA A 28 7.82 12.64 4.84
N THR A 29 7.55 13.95 4.98
CA THR A 29 8.45 15.03 4.54
C THR A 29 9.86 14.83 5.09
N SER A 30 9.96 14.43 6.36
CA SER A 30 11.20 14.02 6.98
C SER A 30 10.95 13.04 8.12
N THR A 31 12.01 12.34 8.55
CA THR A 31 11.99 11.46 9.71
C THR A 31 13.28 11.64 10.48
N HIS A 32 13.19 11.75 11.81
CA HIS A 32 14.35 11.94 12.66
C HIS A 32 15.28 10.72 12.57
N SER A 33 16.58 10.97 12.43
CA SER A 33 17.58 9.94 12.23
C SER A 33 17.82 9.11 13.51
N SER A 34 17.03 8.05 13.68
CA SER A 34 17.33 6.87 14.51
C SER A 34 16.39 5.75 14.06
N SER A 35 16.77 5.01 13.01
CA SER A 35 15.88 4.08 12.30
C SER A 35 15.37 2.91 13.15
N LEU A 36 16.03 2.59 14.26
CA LEU A 36 15.57 1.56 15.21
C LEU A 36 14.40 2.02 16.10
N THR A 37 14.13 3.32 16.14
CA THR A 37 13.08 3.90 17.01
C THR A 37 12.09 4.73 16.20
N TYR A 38 12.56 5.43 15.16
CA TYR A 38 11.76 6.33 14.35
C TYR A 38 11.74 5.88 12.89
N SER A 39 10.55 5.54 12.38
CA SER A 39 10.31 5.16 10.99
C SER A 39 8.84 5.37 10.66
N THR A 40 8.54 5.78 9.43
CA THR A 40 7.15 5.84 8.96
C THR A 40 6.49 4.47 8.92
N ASN A 41 7.25 3.39 8.80
CA ASN A 41 6.73 2.02 8.87
C ASN A 41 6.06 1.71 10.21
N TYR A 42 6.45 2.39 11.30
CA TYR A 42 5.82 2.20 12.60
C TYR A 42 4.45 2.86 12.70
N LEU A 43 4.10 3.78 11.80
CA LEU A 43 2.79 4.42 11.79
C LEU A 43 1.66 3.51 11.29
N VAL A 44 1.98 2.48 10.52
CA VAL A 44 1.01 1.62 9.82
C VAL A 44 1.31 0.13 10.00
N GLY A 45 2.46 -0.20 10.59
CA GLY A 45 3.01 -1.54 10.68
C GLY A 45 2.51 -2.34 11.88
N ASN A 46 1.75 -1.74 12.81
CA ASN A 46 1.16 -2.40 13.98
C ASN A 46 2.14 -2.99 15.00
N THR A 47 3.45 -2.83 14.79
CA THR A 47 4.49 -3.42 15.66
C THR A 47 4.55 -2.76 17.03
N GLY A 48 3.97 -1.56 17.18
CA GLY A 48 3.85 -0.84 18.45
C GLY A 48 2.52 -1.05 19.17
N MET A 49 1.71 -2.03 18.76
CA MET A 49 0.32 -2.15 19.17
C MET A 49 0.06 -3.45 19.94
N THR A 50 -0.85 -3.39 20.94
CA THR A 50 -1.15 -4.55 21.79
C THR A 50 -1.81 -5.73 21.07
N ASP A 51 -2.40 -5.50 19.89
CA ASP A 51 -3.07 -6.51 19.08
C ASP A 51 -2.14 -7.18 18.05
N GLN A 52 -0.82 -6.95 18.11
CA GLN A 52 0.17 -7.51 17.17
C GLN A 52 0.20 -9.05 17.08
N HIS A 53 -0.32 -9.75 18.10
CA HIS A 53 -0.38 -11.23 18.14
C HIS A 53 -1.78 -11.78 17.85
N GLY A 54 -2.78 -10.91 17.65
CA GLY A 54 -4.15 -11.29 17.33
C GLY A 54 -4.57 -10.73 15.98
N PRO A 55 -5.88 -10.71 15.69
CA PRO A 55 -6.37 -9.98 14.53
C PRO A 55 -5.99 -8.51 14.66
N VAL A 56 -5.27 -7.97 13.68
CA VAL A 56 -4.81 -6.58 13.67
C VAL A 56 -5.97 -5.64 13.36
N GLY A 57 -5.96 -4.46 13.97
CA GLY A 57 -6.96 -3.42 13.72
C GLY A 57 -8.06 -3.37 14.77
N GLN A 58 -7.91 -4.03 15.91
CA GLN A 58 -8.94 -4.04 16.95
C GLN A 58 -9.22 -2.63 17.47
N SER A 59 -10.50 -2.31 17.65
CA SER A 59 -10.92 -1.01 18.21
C SER A 59 -10.50 -0.81 19.66
N THR A 60 -10.11 -1.86 20.37
CA THR A 60 -9.59 -1.80 21.75
C THR A 60 -8.08 -1.76 21.83
N ALA A 61 -7.38 -1.81 20.69
CA ALA A 61 -5.93 -1.82 20.66
C ALA A 61 -5.34 -0.56 21.32
N LYS A 62 -4.22 -0.73 21.99
CA LYS A 62 -3.45 0.34 22.63
C LYS A 62 -2.06 0.41 22.01
N SER A 63 -1.50 1.61 21.96
CA SER A 63 -0.09 1.78 21.65
C SER A 63 0.75 1.46 22.88
N ILE A 64 1.81 0.68 22.69
CA ILE A 64 2.81 0.34 23.70
C ILE A 64 3.77 1.53 23.80
N ALA A 65 4.00 2.05 25.01
CA ALA A 65 4.93 3.15 25.21
C ALA A 65 6.35 2.77 24.78
N ASN A 66 7.05 3.71 24.14
CA ASN A 66 8.42 3.55 23.64
C ASN A 66 8.60 2.47 22.57
N ALA A 67 7.53 1.93 22.00
CA ALA A 67 7.64 1.06 20.83
C ALA A 67 8.17 1.84 19.62
N GLY A 68 8.17 1.22 18.44
CA GLY A 68 8.44 1.96 17.20
C GLY A 68 7.50 3.17 17.07
N LEU A 69 8.04 4.32 16.69
CA LEU A 69 7.35 5.61 16.58
C LEU A 69 7.67 6.25 15.24
N TRP A 70 6.99 7.32 14.87
CA TRP A 70 7.50 8.26 13.89
C TRP A 70 7.65 9.63 14.53
N MET A 71 8.69 10.36 14.12
CA MET A 71 8.98 11.69 14.63
C MET A 71 9.70 12.49 13.55
N ASN A 72 9.27 13.73 13.31
CA ASN A 72 9.96 14.64 12.41
C ASN A 72 10.83 15.63 13.20
N PRO A 73 12.07 15.90 12.73
CA PRO A 73 12.95 16.91 13.30
C PRO A 73 12.57 18.32 12.86
N ASP A 74 13.00 19.28 13.67
CA ASP A 74 13.20 20.67 13.29
C ASP A 74 14.23 20.78 12.15
N LEU A 75 13.80 21.33 11.01
CA LEU A 75 14.61 21.54 9.80
C LEU A 75 15.11 23.00 9.66
N GLY A 76 14.99 23.83 10.69
CA GLY A 76 15.36 25.24 10.66
C GLY A 76 14.17 26.13 10.30
N THR A 77 14.09 26.66 9.07
CA THR A 77 13.01 27.60 8.67
C THR A 77 11.66 26.87 8.69
N ASN A 78 10.72 27.35 9.52
CA ASN A 78 9.44 26.72 9.89
C ASN A 78 9.54 25.47 10.79
N GLY A 79 10.74 25.08 11.20
CA GLY A 79 10.97 24.03 12.18
C GLY A 79 10.34 22.69 11.84
N PHE A 80 9.57 22.14 12.77
CA PHE A 80 8.81 20.90 12.59
C PHE A 80 7.38 21.12 12.04
N ILE A 81 6.97 22.38 11.88
CA ILE A 81 5.63 22.79 11.40
C ILE A 81 5.54 22.65 9.89
N ASP A 82 4.33 22.38 9.39
CA ASP A 82 3.99 22.17 7.97
C ASP A 82 4.67 20.99 7.29
N GLN A 83 5.46 20.22 8.04
CA GLN A 83 5.87 18.90 7.63
C GLN A 83 4.70 17.93 7.75
N ALA A 84 4.63 16.97 6.84
CA ALA A 84 3.50 16.08 6.73
C ALA A 84 3.92 14.62 6.70
N VAL A 85 2.98 13.76 7.06
CA VAL A 85 2.99 12.34 6.70
C VAL A 85 1.78 12.05 5.81
N THR A 86 2.04 11.39 4.70
CA THR A 86 1.06 10.98 3.72
C THR A 86 0.93 9.47 3.77
N PHE A 87 -0.30 9.00 3.95
CA PHE A 87 -0.71 7.61 3.98
C PHE A 87 -1.31 7.25 2.63
N ASP A 88 -0.73 6.25 1.99
CA ASP A 88 -1.29 5.60 0.80
C ASP A 88 -2.13 4.41 1.28
N LEU A 89 -3.41 4.41 0.98
CA LEU A 89 -4.32 3.35 1.40
C LEU A 89 -4.22 2.08 0.53
N GLY A 90 -3.42 2.10 -0.55
CA GLY A 90 -3.31 0.99 -1.50
C GLY A 90 -4.41 1.00 -2.56
N GLY A 91 -5.05 2.16 -2.77
CA GLY A 91 -6.12 2.38 -3.74
C GLY A 91 -7.32 3.10 -3.15
N THR A 92 -8.36 3.30 -3.94
CA THR A 92 -9.55 4.03 -3.45
C THR A 92 -10.38 3.15 -2.50
N HIS A 93 -10.56 3.63 -1.26
CA HIS A 93 -11.41 3.01 -0.25
C HIS A 93 -12.59 3.91 0.11
N SER A 94 -13.74 3.31 0.42
CA SER A 94 -14.80 3.97 1.19
C SER A 94 -14.38 3.94 2.65
N VAL A 95 -13.70 4.99 3.10
CA VAL A 95 -13.20 5.14 4.45
C VAL A 95 -14.36 5.44 5.39
N SER A 96 -14.49 4.65 6.44
CA SER A 96 -15.51 4.78 7.49
C SER A 96 -14.99 5.55 8.70
N SER A 97 -13.72 5.35 9.07
CA SER A 97 -13.09 6.07 10.17
C SER A 97 -11.57 5.98 10.11
N MET A 98 -10.91 6.87 10.86
CA MET A 98 -9.49 6.75 11.18
C MET A 98 -9.27 6.89 12.69
N ALA A 99 -8.23 6.24 13.19
CA ALA A 99 -7.82 6.27 14.59
C ALA A 99 -6.33 6.66 14.68
N ILE A 100 -6.02 7.61 15.56
CA ILE A 100 -4.66 8.16 15.72
C ILE A 100 -4.19 7.89 17.15
N TRP A 101 -3.03 7.24 17.27
CA TRP A 101 -2.25 7.14 18.50
C TRP A 101 -1.09 8.12 18.44
N ASN A 102 -1.04 9.02 19.40
CA ASN A 102 -0.07 10.09 19.48
C ASN A 102 1.24 9.62 20.12
N HIS A 103 2.33 10.38 19.92
CA HIS A 103 3.67 10.08 20.45
C HIS A 103 3.63 9.82 21.97
N ASN A 104 3.95 8.59 22.36
CA ASN A 104 3.75 8.09 23.72
C ASN A 104 5.05 7.77 24.46
N GLN A 105 6.16 8.39 24.06
CA GLN A 105 7.48 8.09 24.60
C GLN A 105 7.69 8.66 26.02
N SER A 106 8.29 7.85 26.89
CA SER A 106 8.81 8.22 28.20
C SER A 106 10.09 7.45 28.51
N THR A 107 11.19 8.15 28.77
CA THR A 107 12.52 7.54 28.90
C THR A 107 13.09 7.68 30.30
N TRP A 108 13.84 6.67 30.76
CA TRP A 108 14.52 6.74 32.05
C TRP A 108 15.76 7.63 31.96
N SER A 109 15.88 8.60 32.86
CA SER A 109 17.07 9.45 33.03
C SER A 109 17.92 8.90 34.17
N THR A 110 19.15 8.49 33.87
CA THR A 110 20.12 8.03 34.88
C THR A 110 20.66 9.16 35.75
N SER A 111 20.59 10.41 35.28
CA SER A 111 21.03 11.58 36.04
C SER A 111 20.00 12.03 37.07
N SER A 112 18.72 12.07 36.69
CA SER A 112 17.63 12.46 37.60
C SER A 112 16.99 11.28 38.33
N LEU A 113 17.39 10.04 37.99
CA LEU A 113 16.82 8.80 38.50
C LEU A 113 15.28 8.79 38.41
N SER A 114 14.76 9.31 37.30
CA SER A 114 13.32 9.47 37.07
C SER A 114 12.98 9.32 35.59
N TYR A 115 11.70 9.08 35.29
CA TYR A 115 11.22 9.12 33.91
C TYR A 115 11.06 10.55 33.41
N THR A 116 11.57 10.80 32.22
CA THR A 116 11.38 12.03 31.46
C THR A 116 10.17 11.86 30.54
N ASP A 117 9.17 12.71 30.71
CA ASP A 117 8.01 12.78 29.82
C ASP A 117 8.42 13.38 28.46
N LEU A 118 8.32 12.59 27.40
CA LEU A 118 8.57 13.03 26.02
C LEU A 118 7.28 13.04 25.18
N THR A 119 6.12 12.82 25.80
CA THR A 119 4.81 12.85 25.12
C THR A 119 4.39 14.26 24.70
N THR A 120 5.12 15.29 25.15
CA THR A 120 4.99 16.67 24.66
C THR A 120 5.33 16.82 23.17
N ARG A 121 6.07 15.84 22.61
CA ARG A 121 6.35 15.73 21.16
C ARG A 121 5.16 15.24 20.35
N GLY A 122 4.06 14.85 20.97
CA GLY A 122 2.86 14.46 20.23
C GLY A 122 2.30 15.63 19.43
N ILE A 123 1.78 15.35 18.24
CA ILE A 123 1.06 16.36 17.43
C ILE A 123 -0.18 16.80 18.21
N LYS A 124 -0.42 18.11 18.25
CA LYS A 124 -1.60 18.72 18.89
C LYS A 124 -2.53 19.28 17.82
N GLU A 125 -2.07 20.27 17.07
CA GLU A 125 -2.81 20.81 15.94
C GLU A 125 -2.39 20.10 14.65
N ALA A 126 -3.36 19.57 13.91
CA ALA A 126 -3.13 18.85 12.65
C ALA A 126 -4.07 19.34 11.55
N LEU A 127 -3.53 19.55 10.35
CA LEU A 127 -4.32 19.67 9.13
C LEU A 127 -4.40 18.29 8.48
N ILE A 128 -5.58 17.70 8.46
CA ILE A 128 -5.87 16.40 7.86
C ILE A 128 -6.62 16.61 6.55
N GLU A 129 -6.06 16.06 5.49
CA GLU A 129 -6.53 16.18 4.12
C GLU A 129 -6.67 14.79 3.51
N TYR A 130 -7.48 14.68 2.46
CA TYR A 130 -7.63 13.45 1.70
C TYR A 130 -7.49 13.72 0.20
N SER A 131 -7.17 12.68 -0.55
CA SER A 131 -7.11 12.67 -2.00
C SER A 131 -8.03 11.57 -2.55
N GLN A 132 -8.48 11.78 -3.79
CA GLN A 132 -9.24 10.80 -4.58
C GLN A 132 -8.68 10.63 -6.00
N ASP A 133 -7.54 11.26 -6.29
CA ASP A 133 -6.94 11.33 -7.62
C ASP A 133 -5.50 10.82 -7.62
N GLY A 134 -5.19 9.84 -6.76
CA GLY A 134 -3.85 9.25 -6.66
C GLY A 134 -2.82 10.15 -5.98
N GLY A 135 -3.26 11.08 -5.13
CA GLY A 135 -2.40 11.97 -4.36
C GLY A 135 -2.00 13.25 -5.10
N ASN A 136 -2.69 13.60 -6.19
CA ASN A 136 -2.39 14.80 -6.96
C ASN A 136 -2.99 16.05 -6.32
N THR A 137 -4.21 15.95 -5.80
CA THR A 137 -4.89 17.03 -5.09
C THR A 137 -5.33 16.58 -3.71
N PHE A 138 -5.22 17.50 -2.75
CA PHE A 138 -5.59 17.25 -1.37
C PHE A 138 -6.66 18.24 -0.95
N VAL A 139 -7.75 17.70 -0.42
CA VAL A 139 -8.89 18.44 0.10
C VAL A 139 -8.88 18.31 1.61
N ALA A 140 -8.93 19.44 2.33
CA ALA A 140 -9.05 19.42 3.78
C ALA A 140 -10.37 18.75 4.18
N LEU A 141 -10.31 17.80 5.13
CA LEU A 141 -11.51 17.24 5.73
C LEU A 141 -12.33 18.35 6.39
N ALA A 142 -13.66 18.30 6.23
CA ALA A 142 -14.58 19.27 6.80
C ALA A 142 -14.35 19.43 8.31
N ASP A 143 -14.31 20.69 8.78
CA ASP A 143 -13.74 21.06 10.06
C ASP A 143 -14.77 21.43 11.15
N THR A 144 -14.24 21.62 12.37
CA THR A 144 -14.83 22.49 13.40
C THR A 144 -13.92 23.70 13.76
N ASN A 145 -12.66 23.73 13.28
CA ASN A 145 -11.60 24.65 13.72
C ASN A 145 -10.90 25.48 12.60
N GLY A 146 -11.21 25.27 11.31
CA GLY A 146 -10.54 25.91 10.17
C GLY A 146 -9.20 25.29 9.73
N ALA A 147 -8.93 25.24 8.42
CA ALA A 147 -7.72 24.63 7.84
C ALA A 147 -6.39 25.35 8.20
N ALA A 148 -6.42 26.67 8.41
CA ALA A 148 -5.22 27.46 8.68
C ALA A 148 -4.59 27.17 10.06
N ALA A 149 -5.41 26.78 11.05
CA ALA A 149 -4.98 26.44 12.40
C ALA A 149 -4.78 24.93 12.62
N GLY A 150 -5.04 24.11 11.60
CA GLY A 150 -5.26 22.67 11.75
C GLY A 150 -6.73 22.37 12.03
N ASN A 151 -7.37 21.61 11.14
CA ASN A 151 -8.79 21.26 11.25
C ASN A 151 -9.07 20.25 12.39
N TYR A 152 -8.04 19.62 12.97
CA TYR A 152 -8.17 18.71 14.10
C TYR A 152 -7.22 19.03 15.26
N THR A 153 -7.71 18.80 16.47
CA THR A 153 -6.89 18.78 17.69
C THR A 153 -6.77 17.34 18.20
N ILE A 154 -5.54 16.86 18.36
CA ILE A 154 -5.23 15.53 18.88
C ILE A 154 -4.83 15.69 20.34
N ALA A 155 -5.37 14.84 21.21
CA ALA A 155 -5.00 14.85 22.63
C ALA A 155 -3.55 14.37 22.83
N LYS A 156 -2.91 14.81 23.92
CA LYS A 156 -1.59 14.34 24.33
C LYS A 156 -1.69 12.88 24.80
N ALA A 157 -0.66 12.06 24.55
CA ALA A 157 -0.57 10.76 25.19
C ALA A 157 -0.40 10.90 26.71
N SER A 158 -0.93 9.94 27.47
CA SER A 158 -0.82 9.92 28.92
C SER A 158 0.43 9.18 29.37
N THR A 159 0.96 9.59 30.53
CA THR A 159 2.01 8.88 31.26
C THR A 159 1.45 8.35 32.59
N GLY A 160 2.11 7.34 33.15
CA GLY A 160 1.82 6.82 34.47
C GLY A 160 2.39 7.69 35.59
N SER A 161 2.29 7.19 36.82
CA SER A 161 2.89 7.84 38.00
C SER A 161 4.38 8.12 37.79
N GLY A 162 4.83 9.32 38.14
CA GLY A 162 6.22 9.74 37.95
C GLY A 162 6.69 9.72 36.49
N ASN A 163 5.76 9.94 35.55
CA ASN A 163 5.96 9.84 34.10
C ASN A 163 6.25 8.43 33.57
N ALA A 164 5.98 7.37 34.33
CA ALA A 164 6.26 6.01 33.88
C ALA A 164 5.58 5.66 32.53
N PRO A 165 6.23 4.87 31.65
CA PRO A 165 5.64 4.46 30.38
C PRO A 165 4.40 3.60 30.60
N ILE A 166 3.31 3.92 29.89
CA ILE A 166 2.04 3.18 29.93
C ILE A 166 1.47 2.94 28.54
N GLN A 167 0.62 1.92 28.42
CA GLN A 167 -0.14 1.70 27.19
C GLN A 167 -1.21 2.78 27.02
N ASN A 168 -1.34 3.30 25.80
CA ASN A 168 -2.25 4.40 25.49
C ASN A 168 -3.39 3.95 24.57
N SER A 169 -4.62 4.30 24.91
CA SER A 169 -5.73 4.26 23.94
C SER A 169 -5.50 5.33 22.86
N ARG A 170 -6.22 5.23 21.71
CA ARG A 170 -6.17 6.26 20.67
C ARG A 170 -6.52 7.64 21.23
N GLN A 171 -5.76 8.66 20.83
CA GLN A 171 -5.95 10.04 21.25
C GLN A 171 -7.02 10.75 20.42
N LEU A 172 -7.20 10.32 19.16
CA LEU A 172 -8.25 10.85 18.30
C LEU A 172 -8.87 9.73 17.46
N SER A 173 -10.18 9.82 17.26
CA SER A 173 -10.94 8.98 16.34
C SER A 173 -11.79 9.92 15.49
N ILE A 174 -11.70 9.80 14.17
CA ILE A 174 -12.44 10.65 13.24
C ILE A 174 -13.43 9.77 12.49
N ASN A 175 -14.69 10.18 12.49
CA ASN A 175 -15.72 9.56 11.66
C ASN A 175 -15.58 10.11 10.23
N LEU A 176 -15.36 9.22 9.28
CA LEU A 176 -15.16 9.54 7.87
C LEU A 176 -16.26 8.94 6.99
N ALA A 177 -17.37 8.46 7.57
CA ALA A 177 -18.42 7.75 6.84
C ALA A 177 -18.86 8.50 5.57
N GLY A 178 -18.79 7.81 4.44
CA GLY A 178 -19.12 8.36 3.12
C GLY A 178 -17.94 9.02 2.40
N LEU A 179 -16.75 9.06 3.01
CA LEU A 179 -15.54 9.53 2.36
C LEU A 179 -14.97 8.42 1.48
N ALA A 180 -14.83 8.68 0.18
CA ALA A 180 -13.93 7.91 -0.66
C ALA A 180 -12.55 8.57 -0.64
N ALA A 181 -11.47 7.83 -0.42
CA ALA A 181 -10.12 8.36 -0.45
C ALA A 181 -9.10 7.28 -0.87
N ASP A 182 -8.02 7.72 -1.51
CA ASP A 182 -6.84 6.89 -1.82
C ASP A 182 -5.62 7.26 -0.98
N PHE A 183 -5.44 8.56 -0.72
CA PHE A 183 -4.45 9.05 0.24
C PHE A 183 -5.11 9.86 1.34
N ILE A 184 -4.53 9.78 2.53
CA ILE A 184 -4.82 10.69 3.65
C ILE A 184 -3.50 11.33 4.08
N ARG A 185 -3.49 12.63 4.30
CA ARG A 185 -2.29 13.37 4.74
C ARG A 185 -2.56 14.03 6.07
N ILE A 186 -1.60 13.93 6.98
CA ILE A 186 -1.58 14.65 8.26
C ILE A 186 -0.40 15.62 8.22
N THR A 187 -0.71 16.91 8.18
CA THR A 187 0.25 18.01 8.23
C THR A 187 0.31 18.56 9.64
N VAL A 188 1.52 18.65 10.20
CA VAL A 188 1.76 19.14 11.56
C VAL A 188 1.54 20.65 11.62
N LYS A 189 0.63 21.13 12.47
CA LYS A 189 0.40 22.56 12.74
C LYS A 189 0.84 22.99 14.15
N GLY A 190 1.06 22.02 15.04
CA GLY A 190 1.66 22.23 16.34
C GLY A 190 1.74 20.95 17.17
N ASN A 191 2.35 21.05 18.35
CA ASN A 191 2.57 19.93 19.27
C ASN A 191 2.20 20.32 20.72
N HIS A 192 2.47 19.43 21.67
CA HIS A 192 2.16 19.66 23.08
C HIS A 192 3.28 20.36 23.88
N GLY A 193 4.16 21.12 23.21
CA GLY A 193 5.12 22.02 23.85
C GLY A 193 6.60 21.65 23.71
N ASP A 194 6.95 20.63 22.90
CA ASP A 194 8.35 20.41 22.51
C ASP A 194 8.78 21.44 21.44
N THR A 195 10.03 21.90 21.46
CA THR A 195 10.47 22.95 20.54
C THR A 195 11.12 22.41 19.27
N LYS A 196 11.37 21.10 19.17
CA LYS A 196 12.20 20.50 18.14
C LYS A 196 11.53 19.38 17.37
N TYR A 197 10.51 18.75 17.94
CA TYR A 197 9.99 17.51 17.40
C TYR A 197 8.48 17.46 17.45
N ALA A 198 7.90 16.85 16.42
CA ALA A 198 6.54 16.34 16.47
C ALA A 198 6.52 14.86 16.04
N GLY A 199 5.55 14.09 16.50
CA GLY A 199 5.53 12.65 16.23
C GLY A 199 4.19 12.00 16.52
N LEU A 200 4.08 10.75 16.09
CA LEU A 200 2.93 9.87 16.26
C LEU A 200 3.41 8.44 16.53
N SER A 201 2.55 7.64 17.14
CA SER A 201 2.80 6.21 17.33
C SER A 201 2.22 5.37 16.21
N GLU A 202 0.95 5.56 15.87
CA GLU A 202 0.25 4.74 14.88
C GLU A 202 -0.96 5.52 14.32
N VAL A 203 -1.30 5.29 13.06
CA VAL A 203 -2.54 5.72 12.43
C VAL A 203 -3.17 4.53 11.74
N ARG A 204 -4.43 4.27 12.05
CA ARG A 204 -5.20 3.18 11.44
C ARG A 204 -6.40 3.71 10.69
N PHE A 205 -6.73 3.03 9.60
CA PHE A 205 -7.86 3.35 8.75
C PHE A 205 -8.83 2.18 8.68
N TYR A 206 -10.11 2.49 8.57
CA TYR A 206 -11.18 1.52 8.53
C TYR A 206 -12.11 1.84 7.39
N GLY A 207 -12.53 0.86 6.61
CA GLY A 207 -13.40 1.02 5.46
C GLY A 207 -13.47 -0.23 4.60
N SER A 208 -13.98 -0.07 3.38
CA SER A 208 -14.01 -1.12 2.36
C SER A 208 -13.30 -0.64 1.10
N SER A 209 -12.61 -1.56 0.41
CA SER A 209 -12.04 -1.25 -0.91
C SER A 209 -13.15 -0.91 -1.90
N LEU A 210 -12.93 0.12 -2.72
CA LEU A 210 -13.75 0.44 -3.89
C LEU A 210 -13.02 0.07 -5.19
N ILE A 211 -11.83 -0.53 -5.09
CA ILE A 211 -11.09 -1.02 -6.24
C ILE A 211 -11.88 -2.20 -6.81
N PRO A 212 -12.33 -2.12 -8.08
CA PRO A 212 -13.02 -3.23 -8.71
C PRO A 212 -12.06 -4.42 -8.84
N THR A 213 -12.62 -5.64 -8.81
CA THR A 213 -11.84 -6.85 -9.10
C THR A 213 -11.27 -6.75 -10.51
N VAL A 214 -9.94 -6.84 -10.64
CA VAL A 214 -9.24 -6.78 -11.93
C VAL A 214 -8.98 -8.21 -12.41
N PRO A 215 -9.43 -8.61 -13.61
CA PRO A 215 -9.02 -9.89 -14.17
C PRO A 215 -7.50 -9.92 -14.32
N GLY A 216 -6.83 -11.02 -13.93
CA GLY A 216 -5.36 -11.07 -13.90
C GLY A 216 -4.76 -10.82 -12.52
N ASP A 217 -5.48 -10.18 -11.60
CA ASP A 217 -5.05 -9.92 -10.23
C ASP A 217 -5.43 -11.10 -9.33
N THR A 218 -4.43 -11.89 -8.94
CA THR A 218 -4.60 -13.11 -8.15
C THR A 218 -4.60 -12.84 -6.64
N ASN A 219 -3.99 -11.74 -6.20
CA ASN A 219 -3.83 -11.43 -4.78
C ASN A 219 -4.85 -10.37 -4.30
N GLY A 220 -5.60 -9.76 -5.22
CA GLY A 220 -6.66 -8.78 -4.99
C GLY A 220 -6.13 -7.40 -4.60
N ASP A 221 -4.86 -7.11 -4.86
CA ASP A 221 -4.25 -5.85 -4.47
C ASP A 221 -4.50 -4.72 -5.47
N GLY A 222 -5.12 -5.00 -6.62
CA GLY A 222 -5.45 -4.02 -7.67
C GLY A 222 -4.30 -3.73 -8.63
N ILE A 223 -3.15 -4.39 -8.50
CA ILE A 223 -2.05 -4.37 -9.47
C ILE A 223 -1.92 -5.76 -10.08
N VAL A 224 -1.89 -5.83 -11.41
CA VAL A 224 -1.55 -7.06 -12.13
C VAL A 224 -0.07 -7.02 -12.47
N ASP A 225 0.73 -7.84 -11.80
CA ASP A 225 2.19 -7.86 -11.99
C ASP A 225 2.83 -9.27 -11.95
N GLY A 226 4.15 -9.29 -11.72
CA GLY A 226 4.92 -10.53 -11.66
C GLY A 226 4.52 -11.46 -10.52
N THR A 227 3.96 -10.95 -9.42
CA THR A 227 3.42 -11.76 -8.33
C THR A 227 2.21 -12.55 -8.80
N ASP A 228 1.33 -11.96 -9.59
CA ASP A 228 0.18 -12.67 -10.17
C ASP A 228 0.59 -13.71 -11.19
N SER A 229 1.56 -13.35 -12.03
CA SER A 229 2.11 -14.28 -13.01
C SER A 229 2.73 -15.51 -12.33
N GLN A 230 3.34 -15.36 -11.14
CA GLN A 230 3.88 -16.48 -10.38
C GLN A 230 2.78 -17.41 -9.84
N VAL A 231 1.66 -16.85 -9.38
CA VAL A 231 0.50 -17.65 -8.95
C VAL A 231 -0.07 -18.42 -10.13
N LEU A 232 -0.31 -17.76 -11.27
CA LEU A 232 -0.79 -18.41 -12.48
C LEU A 232 0.16 -19.54 -12.94
N ALA A 233 1.47 -19.30 -12.92
CA ALA A 233 2.47 -20.33 -13.25
C ALA A 233 2.45 -21.52 -12.27
N GLY A 234 2.17 -21.27 -10.98
CA GLY A 234 2.06 -22.31 -9.95
C GLY A 234 0.87 -23.26 -10.15
N TYR A 235 -0.19 -22.81 -10.82
CA TYR A 235 -1.38 -23.60 -11.11
C TYR A 235 -1.49 -24.04 -12.57
N TRP A 236 -0.45 -23.83 -13.39
CA TRP A 236 -0.49 -24.11 -14.81
C TRP A 236 -0.94 -25.55 -15.15
N GLY A 237 -1.99 -25.67 -15.96
CA GLY A 237 -2.61 -26.93 -16.37
C GLY A 237 -3.45 -27.62 -15.28
N ALA A 238 -3.61 -27.01 -14.11
CA ALA A 238 -4.44 -27.55 -13.05
C ALA A 238 -5.93 -27.28 -13.30
N SER A 239 -6.76 -28.24 -12.92
CA SER A 239 -8.20 -28.02 -12.77
C SER A 239 -8.49 -27.38 -11.42
N VAL A 240 -9.19 -26.26 -11.42
CA VAL A 240 -9.55 -25.49 -10.23
C VAL A 240 -11.07 -25.31 -10.18
N THR A 241 -11.58 -24.81 -9.06
CA THR A 241 -12.98 -24.35 -9.00
C THR A 241 -13.16 -23.24 -10.03
N THR A 242 -14.24 -23.28 -10.81
CA THR A 242 -14.53 -22.26 -11.82
C THR A 242 -14.57 -20.85 -11.22
N ASN A 243 -14.02 -19.88 -11.95
CA ASN A 243 -13.89 -18.47 -11.55
C ASN A 243 -12.96 -18.23 -10.35
N ASN A 244 -12.00 -19.13 -10.12
CA ASN A 244 -11.06 -18.95 -9.03
C ASN A 244 -9.84 -18.11 -9.46
N ALA A 245 -10.05 -16.79 -9.52
CA ALA A 245 -9.01 -15.82 -9.85
C ALA A 245 -7.76 -15.94 -8.95
N SER A 246 -7.93 -16.30 -7.66
CA SER A 246 -6.80 -16.51 -6.74
C SER A 246 -5.88 -17.69 -7.10
N LYS A 247 -6.30 -18.51 -8.07
CA LYS A 247 -5.50 -19.60 -8.65
C LYS A 247 -5.18 -19.38 -10.12
N GLY A 248 -5.52 -18.22 -10.68
CA GLY A 248 -5.29 -17.89 -12.08
C GLY A 248 -6.31 -18.45 -13.07
N ASP A 249 -7.51 -18.85 -12.64
CA ASP A 249 -8.64 -19.12 -13.56
C ASP A 249 -9.47 -17.83 -13.70
N PHE A 250 -9.12 -17.03 -14.70
CA PHE A 250 -9.70 -15.72 -14.94
C PHE A 250 -10.83 -15.75 -15.96
N ASN A 251 -10.88 -16.76 -16.83
CA ASN A 251 -11.97 -16.93 -17.79
C ASN A 251 -13.14 -17.77 -17.25
N GLY A 252 -12.96 -18.44 -16.11
CA GLY A 252 -13.99 -19.21 -15.41
C GLY A 252 -14.22 -20.61 -15.98
N ASP A 253 -13.34 -21.12 -16.84
CA ASP A 253 -13.47 -22.43 -17.48
C ASP A 253 -13.01 -23.59 -16.59
N GLY A 254 -12.42 -23.27 -15.42
CA GLY A 254 -11.96 -24.24 -14.44
C GLY A 254 -10.60 -24.87 -14.76
N THR A 255 -9.87 -24.39 -15.77
CA THR A 255 -8.54 -24.89 -16.17
C THR A 255 -7.58 -23.74 -16.38
N VAL A 256 -6.53 -23.65 -15.56
CA VAL A 256 -5.52 -22.58 -15.68
C VAL A 256 -4.63 -22.83 -16.89
N ASN A 257 -4.73 -22.00 -17.92
CA ASN A 257 -4.03 -22.20 -19.19
C ASN A 257 -3.64 -20.90 -19.92
N ALA A 258 -3.28 -21.02 -21.20
CA ALA A 258 -2.87 -19.88 -22.03
C ALA A 258 -3.95 -18.80 -22.20
N ALA A 259 -5.24 -19.16 -22.11
CA ALA A 259 -6.34 -18.21 -22.09
C ALA A 259 -6.28 -17.29 -20.86
N ASP A 260 -5.99 -17.84 -19.69
CA ASP A 260 -5.83 -17.06 -18.46
C ASP A 260 -4.57 -16.19 -18.50
N ALA A 261 -3.47 -16.72 -19.06
CA ALA A 261 -2.26 -15.92 -19.25
C ALA A 261 -2.50 -14.73 -20.19
N ALA A 262 -3.34 -14.90 -21.22
CA ALA A 262 -3.72 -13.80 -22.10
C ALA A 262 -4.57 -12.74 -21.36
N ILE A 263 -5.46 -13.15 -20.45
CA ILE A 263 -6.21 -12.22 -19.60
C ILE A 263 -5.26 -11.46 -18.67
N LEU A 264 -4.36 -12.16 -17.96
CA LEU A 264 -3.36 -11.53 -17.10
C LEU A 264 -2.52 -10.50 -17.86
N ALA A 265 -2.02 -10.87 -19.05
CA ALA A 265 -1.24 -9.96 -19.88
C ALA A 265 -2.06 -8.76 -20.38
N ALA A 266 -3.34 -8.94 -20.72
CA ALA A 266 -4.21 -7.86 -21.17
C ALA A 266 -4.51 -6.82 -20.07
N HIS A 267 -4.38 -7.22 -18.80
CA HIS A 267 -4.65 -6.37 -17.64
C HIS A 267 -3.37 -5.97 -16.88
N TRP A 268 -2.18 -6.12 -17.47
CA TRP A 268 -0.92 -5.79 -16.80
C TRP A 268 -0.86 -4.32 -16.35
N GLY A 269 -0.56 -4.08 -15.06
CA GLY A 269 -0.39 -2.74 -14.48
C GLY A 269 -1.29 -2.43 -13.27
N ASP A 270 -1.19 -1.19 -12.79
CA ASP A 270 -1.88 -0.70 -11.59
C ASP A 270 -3.27 -0.10 -11.91
N HIS A 271 -4.30 -0.58 -11.20
CA HIS A 271 -5.70 -0.17 -11.34
C HIS A 271 -6.28 0.46 -10.05
N ARG A 272 -5.47 0.65 -9.01
CA ARG A 272 -5.89 1.05 -7.66
C ARG A 272 -6.55 2.43 -7.56
N TYR A 273 -6.15 3.37 -8.41
CA TYR A 273 -6.51 4.80 -8.30
C TYR A 273 -7.38 5.32 -9.46
N GLY A 274 -7.99 4.42 -10.23
CA GLY A 274 -8.91 4.80 -11.31
C GLY A 274 -8.25 5.63 -12.42
N ASN A 275 -6.96 5.41 -12.69
CA ASN A 275 -6.32 6.04 -13.85
C ASN A 275 -7.02 5.52 -15.13
N ALA A 276 -7.60 6.45 -15.88
CA ALA A 276 -8.34 6.20 -17.10
C ALA A 276 -7.43 5.96 -18.32
N ASN A 277 -6.28 5.30 -18.16
CA ASN A 277 -5.47 4.83 -19.29
C ASN A 277 -5.54 3.32 -19.50
N SER A 278 -6.15 2.54 -18.61
CA SER A 278 -6.49 1.12 -18.86
C SER A 278 -7.83 0.95 -19.60
N ALA A 279 -8.53 2.05 -19.92
CA ALA A 279 -9.62 2.08 -20.90
C ALA A 279 -9.14 2.07 -22.37
N ALA A 280 -7.83 1.87 -22.61
CA ALA A 280 -7.24 1.67 -23.94
C ALA A 280 -6.76 0.22 -24.17
N ALA A 281 -7.51 -0.77 -23.68
CA ALA A 281 -7.47 -2.14 -24.22
C ALA A 281 -8.82 -2.51 -24.87
N GLY A 282 -9.53 -1.51 -25.38
CA GLY A 282 -10.67 -1.71 -26.28
C GLY A 282 -10.18 -2.00 -27.70
N GLY A 283 -9.90 -3.28 -27.97
CA GLY A 283 -9.91 -3.86 -29.32
C GLY A 283 -9.04 -3.18 -30.38
N GLU A 284 -7.72 -3.37 -30.30
CA GLU A 284 -6.92 -3.37 -31.53
C GLU A 284 -6.95 -4.80 -32.10
N ALA A 285 -7.51 -4.90 -33.30
CA ALA A 285 -7.62 -6.13 -34.05
C ALA A 285 -6.27 -6.85 -34.09
N ALA A 286 -6.30 -8.18 -34.07
CA ALA A 286 -5.17 -9.02 -34.42
C ALA A 286 -4.59 -8.52 -35.76
N ALA A 287 -3.53 -7.72 -35.68
CA ALA A 287 -2.73 -7.40 -36.83
C ALA A 287 -2.18 -8.74 -37.31
N ALA A 288 -2.74 -9.25 -38.40
CA ALA A 288 -2.19 -10.39 -39.12
C ALA A 288 -0.71 -10.09 -39.31
N VAL A 289 0.14 -10.87 -38.64
CA VAL A 289 1.59 -10.81 -38.79
C VAL A 289 1.86 -10.96 -40.28
N PRO A 290 2.39 -9.93 -40.97
CA PRO A 290 2.76 -10.10 -42.36
C PRO A 290 3.94 -11.06 -42.37
N GLU A 291 3.80 -12.27 -42.93
CA GLU A 291 4.92 -13.19 -43.13
C GLU A 291 5.86 -12.62 -44.20
N PRO A 292 7.05 -12.05 -43.88
CA PRO A 292 7.86 -11.39 -44.89
C PRO A 292 8.83 -12.35 -45.59
N SER A 293 8.63 -13.68 -45.56
CA SER A 293 9.75 -14.58 -45.94
C SER A 293 9.39 -15.91 -46.61
N VAL A 294 8.15 -16.41 -46.54
CA VAL A 294 7.85 -17.73 -47.13
C VAL A 294 7.71 -17.63 -48.67
N VAL A 295 7.07 -16.56 -49.17
CA VAL A 295 6.89 -16.35 -50.62
C VAL A 295 8.20 -16.00 -51.32
N THR A 296 9.07 -15.20 -50.68
CA THR A 296 10.38 -14.84 -51.22
C THR A 296 11.34 -16.04 -51.21
N MET A 297 11.31 -16.89 -50.19
CA MET A 297 12.12 -18.11 -50.15
C MET A 297 11.65 -19.16 -51.18
N LEU A 298 10.33 -19.28 -51.41
CA LEU A 298 9.78 -20.19 -52.42
C LEU A 298 10.07 -19.72 -53.85
N ALA A 299 10.00 -18.41 -54.11
CA ALA A 299 10.37 -17.83 -55.41
C ALA A 299 11.87 -17.96 -55.71
N ALA A 300 12.74 -17.77 -54.71
CA ALA A 300 14.19 -17.96 -54.86
C ALA A 300 14.55 -19.43 -55.16
N LEU A 301 13.88 -20.39 -54.52
CA LEU A 301 14.07 -21.83 -54.79
C LEU A 301 13.60 -22.22 -56.20
N MET A 302 12.50 -21.64 -56.70
CA MET A 302 12.01 -21.90 -58.05
C MET A 302 12.93 -21.33 -59.15
N LEU A 303 13.55 -20.18 -58.91
CA LEU A 303 14.52 -19.55 -59.82
C LEU A 303 15.85 -20.31 -59.86
N LEU A 304 16.33 -20.81 -58.72
CA LEU A 304 17.53 -21.65 -58.64
C LEU A 304 17.30 -23.03 -59.31
N ALA A 305 16.10 -23.59 -59.22
CA ALA A 305 15.72 -24.82 -59.92
C ALA A 305 15.62 -24.63 -61.44
N HIS A 306 15.14 -23.48 -61.91
CA HIS A 306 15.09 -23.15 -63.35
C HIS A 306 16.46 -22.77 -63.94
N GLY A 307 17.34 -22.13 -63.15
CA GLY A 307 18.70 -21.79 -63.58
C GLY A 307 19.60 -23.01 -63.82
N ARG A 308 19.39 -24.10 -63.07
CA ARG A 308 20.12 -25.36 -63.28
C ARG A 308 19.69 -26.16 -64.51
N ARG A 309 18.46 -25.97 -65.01
CA ARG A 309 17.97 -26.67 -66.22
C ARG A 309 18.48 -26.08 -67.54
N ARG A 310 18.99 -24.84 -67.55
CA ARG A 310 19.47 -24.17 -68.79
C ARG A 310 20.96 -24.34 -69.10
N ARG A 311 21.73 -25.09 -68.29
CA ARG A 311 23.16 -25.35 -68.54
C ARG A 311 23.50 -26.72 -69.14
N SER A 312 22.50 -27.44 -69.65
CA SER A 312 22.69 -28.71 -70.35
C SER A 312 22.24 -28.58 -71.81
N THR A 313 22.99 -27.83 -72.62
CA THR A 313 23.10 -27.99 -74.10
C THR A 313 24.06 -26.94 -74.66
N ASN A 314 25.32 -27.33 -74.89
CA ASN A 314 26.03 -27.19 -76.16
C ASN A 314 27.54 -27.39 -75.98
N ALA A 315 28.07 -28.28 -76.85
CA ALA A 315 29.45 -28.75 -77.05
C ALA A 315 30.03 -29.67 -75.96
#